data_AF-A0A8H7VU35-F1
#
_entry.id   AF-A0A8H7VU35-F1
#
_cell.length_a   1.000
_cell.length_b   1.000
_cell.length_c   1.000
_cell.angle_alpha   90.00
_cell.angle_beta   90.00
_cell.angle_gamma   90.00
#
_symmetry.space_group_name_H-M   'P 1'
#
loop_
_entity.id
_entity.type
_entity.pdbx_description
1 polymer ?
#
loop_
_entity_poly.entity_id
_entity_poly.type
_entity_poly.pdbx_seq_one_letter_code
_entity_poly.pdbx_strand_id
1 'polypeptide(L)'
;MPELKKFIVVGLSATCLFSLWLLSNTNSIVTEQTSNTDNQDILYQEYPSSKNICTVDSFNTGQWVHQDIGLESHSIDGLSSYAGYHCNWDFPHRCYMRSDQPEEFNRSKAILDYTWQPDHCTLLPFEPRKFSKHLSQNPLLLVGDSITQLMYESMWCLTGQDLTAQSKDTGLNGGDTEMWASQLVHRDLADQPDQVTVGFIRSDYLVKLDDFSPVKPNGGQGYLIGVGNNFPWVHAISRFKYIMINTGPHWHPDLKWGPNKDRKELLKAFEKGMTQLLKYLKKNLSTDQRLWIRSSPYGHAQCSQYTAPDVVPVKPTGKEGEYEWDMLEKFDHIWKNLIEKENDERFRFFNVSMANLRGDAHSRPDSDCLHTCLPGPVDDWNKYLFHEITKLVIEQ
;
A
#
# COMPACT_ATOMS: atom_id res chain seq x y z
N MET A 1 -46.25 83.03 -48.80
CA MET A 1 -47.53 83.17 -48.07
C MET A 1 -47.19 83.27 -46.56
N PRO A 2 -47.90 84.07 -45.73
CA PRO A 2 -47.55 84.41 -44.32
C PRO A 2 -48.17 83.46 -43.28
N GLU A 3 -47.93 83.55 -41.95
CA GLU A 3 -46.99 84.37 -41.13
C GLU A 3 -45.71 83.54 -40.79
N LEU A 4 -44.86 83.61 -39.74
CA LEU A 4 -44.83 84.21 -38.38
C LEU A 4 -45.84 83.58 -37.37
N LYS A 5 -45.70 83.61 -36.03
CA LYS A 5 -44.69 84.17 -35.07
C LYS A 5 -44.26 83.03 -34.09
N LYS A 6 -42.98 82.86 -33.72
CA LYS A 6 -42.20 83.52 -32.62
C LYS A 6 -42.67 83.18 -31.17
N PHE A 7 -41.84 82.98 -30.12
CA PHE A 7 -40.37 83.10 -29.94
C PHE A 7 -39.87 82.47 -28.59
N ILE A 8 -38.55 82.53 -28.34
CA ILE A 8 -37.82 82.59 -27.03
C ILE A 8 -37.55 81.28 -26.22
N VAL A 9 -36.45 81.11 -25.43
CA VAL A 9 -34.98 81.41 -25.55
C VAL A 9 -34.22 81.00 -24.24
N VAL A 10 -32.90 80.69 -24.30
CA VAL A 10 -31.98 80.21 -23.22
C VAL A 10 -32.30 78.79 -22.69
N GLY A 11 -31.39 77.91 -22.24
CA GLY A 11 -29.92 77.88 -22.22
C GLY A 11 -29.32 77.53 -20.83
N LEU A 12 -28.24 76.73 -20.76
CA LEU A 12 -27.58 76.23 -19.52
C LEU A 12 -28.48 75.32 -18.63
N SER A 13 -28.00 74.48 -17.70
CA SER A 13 -26.69 73.82 -17.50
C SER A 13 -26.91 72.52 -16.65
N ALA A 14 -25.85 71.83 -16.24
CA ALA A 14 -25.91 70.53 -15.56
C ALA A 14 -26.38 70.56 -14.08
N THR A 15 -26.52 69.35 -13.50
CA THR A 15 -26.85 68.96 -12.09
C THR A 15 -28.31 68.56 -11.79
N CYS A 16 -28.48 67.78 -10.70
CA CYS A 16 -29.74 67.41 -10.01
C CYS A 16 -30.75 66.40 -10.63
N LEU A 17 -30.35 65.46 -11.50
CA LEU A 17 -31.23 64.32 -11.89
C LEU A 17 -30.57 62.92 -11.89
N PHE A 18 -29.59 62.65 -11.01
CA PHE A 18 -28.97 61.32 -10.86
C PHE A 18 -28.75 60.86 -9.40
N SER A 19 -29.52 61.42 -8.45
CA SER A 19 -29.36 61.20 -7.00
C SER A 19 -30.53 60.49 -6.31
N LEU A 20 -31.50 59.94 -7.07
CA LEU A 20 -32.69 59.26 -6.53
C LEU A 20 -32.89 57.82 -7.05
N TRP A 21 -31.91 57.26 -7.79
CA TRP A 21 -31.90 55.83 -8.18
C TRP A 21 -30.85 55.00 -7.41
N LEU A 22 -30.51 55.44 -6.19
CA LEU A 22 -29.45 54.85 -5.34
C LEU A 22 -29.94 54.43 -3.93
N LEU A 23 -31.25 54.47 -3.66
CA LEU A 23 -31.81 54.26 -2.31
C LEU A 23 -33.01 53.29 -2.26
N SER A 24 -33.15 52.39 -3.24
CA SER A 24 -34.21 51.37 -3.23
C SER A 24 -33.77 50.00 -3.76
N ASN A 25 -32.48 49.70 -3.69
CA ASN A 25 -31.97 48.38 -4.06
C ASN A 25 -30.84 47.95 -3.11
N THR A 26 -31.21 47.76 -1.83
CA THR A 26 -30.39 47.02 -0.86
C THR A 26 -30.43 45.53 -1.17
N ASN A 27 -29.93 45.17 -2.36
CA ASN A 27 -29.33 43.86 -2.52
C ASN A 27 -28.16 43.82 -1.55
N SER A 28 -28.36 43.15 -0.42
CA SER A 28 -27.26 42.71 0.42
C SER A 28 -26.31 41.95 -0.50
N ILE A 29 -25.14 42.54 -0.79
CA ILE A 29 -24.02 41.77 -1.30
C ILE A 29 -23.59 40.90 -0.14
N VAL A 30 -24.28 39.76 0.00
CA VAL A 30 -23.71 38.58 0.59
C VAL A 30 -22.53 38.29 -0.31
N THR A 31 -21.36 38.79 0.09
CA THR A 31 -20.13 38.09 -0.23
C THR A 31 -20.32 36.71 0.36
N GLU A 32 -20.73 35.77 -0.49
CA GLU A 32 -20.43 34.38 -0.22
C GLU A 32 -18.91 34.34 -0.06
N GLN A 33 -18.49 34.25 1.20
CA GLN A 33 -17.28 33.54 1.50
C GLN A 33 -17.55 32.12 1.01
N THR A 34 -17.23 31.87 -0.26
CA THR A 34 -16.94 30.53 -0.75
C THR A 34 -15.84 30.03 0.15
N SER A 35 -16.23 29.32 1.21
CA SER A 35 -15.30 28.63 2.09
C SER A 35 -14.41 27.78 1.21
N ASN A 36 -13.10 27.80 1.44
CA ASN A 36 -12.13 27.17 0.55
C ASN A 36 -12.08 25.64 0.79
N THR A 37 -13.26 25.02 0.84
CA THR A 37 -13.57 23.65 1.24
C THR A 37 -13.51 22.65 0.10
N ASP A 38 -13.50 23.13 -1.16
CA ASP A 38 -13.35 22.32 -2.38
C ASP A 38 -11.92 21.78 -2.61
N ASN A 39 -11.01 21.99 -1.65
CA ASN A 39 -9.58 21.69 -1.78
C ASN A 39 -9.02 20.84 -0.61
N GLN A 40 -9.90 20.16 0.14
CA GLN A 40 -9.50 19.12 1.09
C GLN A 40 -9.50 17.75 0.42
N ASP A 41 -8.55 16.89 0.79
CA ASP A 41 -8.44 15.53 0.25
C ASP A 41 -9.68 14.68 0.58
N ILE A 42 -10.03 13.75 -0.30
CA ILE A 42 -11.20 12.86 -0.13
C ILE A 42 -11.12 12.02 1.17
N LEU A 43 -9.92 11.75 1.68
CA LEU A 43 -9.70 11.04 2.95
C LEU A 43 -9.93 11.92 4.19
N TYR A 44 -9.96 13.25 4.06
CA TYR A 44 -10.17 14.17 5.20
C TYR A 44 -11.56 14.01 5.84
N GLN A 45 -12.53 13.46 5.10
CA GLN A 45 -13.89 13.20 5.57
C GLN A 45 -13.98 12.00 6.55
N GLU A 46 -12.92 11.21 6.72
CA GLU A 46 -12.89 10.04 7.61
C GLU A 46 -12.68 10.37 9.10
N TYR A 47 -12.79 11.64 9.50
CA TYR A 47 -12.47 12.06 10.87
C TYR A 47 -13.30 11.32 11.94
N PRO A 48 -12.68 10.43 12.74
CA PRO A 48 -13.42 9.62 13.70
C PRO A 48 -13.70 10.44 14.97
N SER A 49 -14.89 10.26 15.55
CA SER A 49 -15.19 10.80 16.88
C SER A 49 -14.44 10.10 18.03
N SER A 50 -13.69 9.03 17.74
CA SER A 50 -12.80 8.34 18.69
C SER A 50 -11.51 9.13 18.87
N LYS A 51 -11.13 9.35 20.14
CA LYS A 51 -9.90 10.09 20.51
C LYS A 51 -8.64 9.21 20.55
N ASN A 52 -8.73 7.94 20.16
CA ASN A 52 -7.67 6.96 20.35
C ASN A 52 -7.51 6.07 19.12
N ILE A 53 -6.97 6.66 18.07
CA ILE A 53 -6.75 6.06 16.75
C ILE A 53 -5.37 5.40 16.72
N CYS A 54 -5.22 4.27 16.03
CA CYS A 54 -3.97 3.52 16.02
C CYS A 54 -2.78 4.27 15.38
N THR A 55 -1.60 3.66 15.50
CA THR A 55 -0.33 4.07 14.88
C THR A 55 0.39 2.83 14.37
N VAL A 56 1.46 3.02 13.56
CA VAL A 56 2.42 1.97 13.19
C VAL A 56 2.96 1.13 14.36
N ASP A 57 2.99 1.69 15.57
CA ASP A 57 3.47 1.02 16.78
C ASP A 57 2.36 0.26 17.54
N SER A 58 1.08 0.59 17.30
CA SER A 58 -0.05 0.10 18.11
C SER A 58 -1.09 -0.74 17.36
N PHE A 59 -1.18 -0.68 16.02
CA PHE A 59 -2.14 -1.54 15.30
C PHE A 59 -1.77 -3.03 15.36
N ASN A 60 -0.49 -3.36 15.57
CA ASN A 60 0.03 -4.73 15.64
C ASN A 60 -0.03 -5.34 17.07
N THR A 61 -0.66 -4.67 18.05
CA THR A 61 -0.93 -5.23 19.39
C THR A 61 -2.43 -5.43 19.57
N GLY A 62 -2.85 -6.69 19.72
CA GLY A 62 -4.25 -7.12 19.64
C GLY A 62 -4.38 -8.63 19.62
N GLN A 63 -5.56 -9.09 19.20
CA GLN A 63 -5.90 -10.51 19.05
C GLN A 63 -6.76 -10.76 17.81
N TRP A 64 -6.70 -11.99 17.26
CA TRP A 64 -7.65 -12.44 16.24
C TRP A 64 -8.93 -12.92 16.92
N VAL A 65 -10.06 -12.33 16.56
CA VAL A 65 -11.39 -12.65 17.11
C VAL A 65 -12.18 -13.45 16.09
N HIS A 66 -12.72 -14.59 16.51
CA HIS A 66 -13.60 -15.42 15.67
C HIS A 66 -14.99 -14.78 15.55
N GLN A 67 -15.40 -14.52 14.31
CA GLN A 67 -16.74 -14.07 13.94
C GLN A 67 -17.13 -14.80 12.65
N ASP A 68 -18.03 -15.80 12.76
CA ASP A 68 -18.56 -16.52 11.60
C ASP A 68 -19.22 -15.54 10.63
N ILE A 69 -18.74 -15.52 9.39
CA ILE A 69 -19.20 -14.62 8.33
C ILE A 69 -20.59 -14.98 7.80
N GLY A 70 -21.18 -16.11 8.23
CA GLY A 70 -22.56 -16.49 7.94
C GLY A 70 -22.83 -16.90 6.49
N LEU A 71 -21.79 -17.04 5.66
CA LEU A 71 -21.92 -17.50 4.27
C LEU A 71 -22.22 -19.00 4.19
N GLU A 72 -23.15 -19.35 3.30
CA GLU A 72 -23.34 -20.72 2.83
C GLU A 72 -22.08 -21.25 2.14
N SER A 73 -21.76 -22.53 2.35
CA SER A 73 -20.59 -23.15 1.73
C SER A 73 -20.73 -23.25 0.20
N HIS A 74 -19.61 -23.16 -0.50
CA HIS A 74 -19.44 -23.21 -1.95
C HIS A 74 -19.84 -21.94 -2.75
N SER A 75 -20.23 -20.83 -2.10
CA SER A 75 -20.53 -19.57 -2.79
C SER A 75 -19.27 -18.73 -3.06
N ILE A 76 -18.63 -18.93 -4.22
CA ILE A 76 -17.45 -18.15 -4.69
C ILE A 76 -17.77 -16.66 -4.81
N ASP A 77 -18.94 -16.33 -5.38
CA ASP A 77 -19.39 -14.94 -5.51
C ASP A 77 -19.76 -14.34 -4.14
N GLY A 78 -20.31 -15.14 -3.21
CA GLY A 78 -20.61 -14.71 -1.85
C GLY A 78 -19.34 -14.39 -1.05
N LEU A 79 -18.33 -15.26 -1.14
CA LEU A 79 -17.03 -15.04 -0.48
C LEU A 79 -16.31 -13.81 -1.05
N SER A 80 -16.34 -13.66 -2.39
CA SER A 80 -15.81 -12.47 -3.06
C SER A 80 -16.55 -11.19 -2.63
N SER A 81 -17.88 -11.24 -2.54
CA SER A 81 -18.71 -10.11 -2.12
C SER A 81 -18.48 -9.72 -0.66
N TYR A 82 -18.34 -10.69 0.24
CA TYR A 82 -18.03 -10.45 1.65
C TYR A 82 -16.65 -9.79 1.84
N ALA A 83 -15.65 -10.24 1.08
CA ALA A 83 -14.29 -9.68 1.13
C ALA A 83 -14.14 -8.33 0.39
N GLY A 84 -15.17 -7.84 -0.31
CA GLY A 84 -15.06 -6.66 -1.18
C GLY A 84 -14.15 -6.87 -2.40
N TYR A 85 -14.05 -8.13 -2.88
CA TYR A 85 -13.11 -8.56 -3.90
C TYR A 85 -13.63 -8.33 -5.32
N HIS A 86 -12.92 -7.48 -6.07
CA HIS A 86 -13.28 -7.06 -7.43
C HIS A 86 -12.16 -7.30 -8.48
N CYS A 87 -11.13 -8.08 -8.14
CA CYS A 87 -10.08 -8.52 -9.05
C CYS A 87 -10.58 -9.58 -10.06
N ASN A 88 -10.19 -9.44 -11.33
CA ASN A 88 -10.59 -10.32 -12.43
C ASN A 88 -9.45 -11.18 -13.01
N TRP A 89 -8.22 -11.06 -12.49
CA TRP A 89 -7.15 -12.01 -12.78
C TRP A 89 -7.25 -13.26 -11.90
N ASP A 90 -6.85 -14.39 -12.48
CA ASP A 90 -6.58 -15.62 -11.77
C ASP A 90 -5.11 -15.66 -11.35
N PHE A 91 -4.86 -16.06 -10.10
CA PHE A 91 -3.52 -16.20 -9.52
C PHE A 91 -3.61 -17.14 -8.30
N PRO A 92 -2.57 -17.95 -8.03
CA PRO A 92 -2.68 -19.14 -7.19
C PRO A 92 -3.08 -18.87 -5.73
N HIS A 93 -2.90 -17.64 -5.24
CA HIS A 93 -3.26 -17.24 -3.88
C HIS A 93 -4.78 -17.09 -3.66
N ARG A 94 -5.62 -17.04 -4.71
CA ARG A 94 -7.09 -17.07 -4.60
C ARG A 94 -7.60 -18.48 -4.22
N CYS A 95 -7.25 -18.97 -3.03
CA CYS A 95 -7.45 -20.35 -2.60
C CYS A 95 -8.90 -20.85 -2.77
N TYR A 96 -9.89 -19.99 -2.52
CA TYR A 96 -11.31 -20.29 -2.67
C TYR A 96 -11.78 -20.57 -4.11
N MET A 97 -10.95 -20.31 -5.13
CA MET A 97 -11.24 -20.59 -6.53
C MET A 97 -10.63 -21.92 -7.04
N ARG A 98 -9.90 -22.65 -6.20
CA ARG A 98 -9.21 -23.89 -6.56
C ARG A 98 -10.18 -25.05 -6.76
N SER A 99 -10.70 -25.20 -7.98
CA SER A 99 -11.65 -26.26 -8.33
C SER A 99 -11.10 -27.69 -8.23
N ASP A 100 -9.78 -27.85 -8.10
CA ASP A 100 -9.11 -29.13 -7.90
C ASP A 100 -9.13 -29.63 -6.45
N GLN A 101 -9.51 -28.80 -5.48
CA GLN A 101 -9.53 -29.13 -4.04
C GLN A 101 -10.78 -28.54 -3.36
N PRO A 102 -11.94 -29.25 -3.35
CA PRO A 102 -13.21 -28.73 -2.83
C PRO A 102 -13.15 -28.23 -1.37
N GLU A 103 -12.33 -28.86 -0.55
CA GLU A 103 -12.02 -28.48 0.83
C GLU A 103 -11.38 -27.09 0.97
N GLU A 104 -10.66 -26.59 -0.05
CA GLU A 104 -10.02 -25.27 -0.02
C GLU A 104 -11.03 -24.11 0.05
N PHE A 105 -12.25 -24.28 -0.48
CA PHE A 105 -13.30 -23.29 -0.30
C PHE A 105 -13.64 -23.13 1.20
N ASN A 106 -13.86 -24.25 1.88
CA ASN A 106 -14.27 -24.25 3.29
C ASN A 106 -13.12 -23.77 4.20
N ARG A 107 -11.85 -24.10 3.87
CA ARG A 107 -10.68 -23.52 4.55
C ARG A 107 -10.58 -22.00 4.30
N SER A 108 -10.84 -21.54 3.08
CA SER A 108 -10.84 -20.10 2.75
C SER A 108 -11.96 -19.33 3.46
N LYS A 109 -13.14 -19.94 3.67
CA LYS A 109 -14.17 -19.38 4.56
C LYS A 109 -13.68 -19.30 6.00
N ALA A 110 -13.11 -20.38 6.54
CA ALA A 110 -12.60 -20.41 7.91
C ALA A 110 -11.50 -19.36 8.17
N ILE A 111 -10.67 -19.05 7.16
CA ILE A 111 -9.65 -17.97 7.23
C ILE A 111 -10.31 -16.58 7.38
N LEU A 112 -11.46 -16.36 6.74
CA LEU A 112 -12.26 -15.14 6.83
C LEU A 112 -13.10 -15.03 8.11
N ASP A 113 -13.39 -16.15 8.78
CA ASP A 113 -14.10 -16.18 10.07
C ASP A 113 -13.27 -15.58 11.24
N TYR A 114 -12.12 -14.97 10.96
CA TYR A 114 -11.26 -14.28 11.94
C TYR A 114 -10.91 -12.85 11.52
N THR A 115 -11.25 -11.88 12.36
CA THR A 115 -10.91 -10.45 12.20
C THR A 115 -9.91 -10.02 13.28
N TRP A 116 -8.94 -9.16 12.94
CA TRP A 116 -8.00 -8.61 13.91
C TRP A 116 -8.61 -7.46 14.72
N GLN A 117 -8.48 -7.52 16.04
CA GLN A 117 -8.89 -6.48 16.97
C GLN A 117 -7.69 -5.96 17.78
N PRO A 118 -7.24 -4.71 17.58
CA PRO A 118 -6.22 -4.09 18.42
C PRO A 118 -6.68 -3.89 19.87
N ASP A 119 -5.76 -4.03 20.83
CA ASP A 119 -6.09 -4.02 22.26
C ASP A 119 -6.53 -2.64 22.78
N HIS A 120 -5.92 -1.58 22.25
CA HIS A 120 -5.87 -0.26 22.90
C HIS A 120 -6.14 0.92 21.96
N CYS A 121 -6.56 0.69 20.71
CA CYS A 121 -6.79 1.75 19.73
C CYS A 121 -7.84 1.36 18.68
N THR A 122 -8.38 2.35 17.97
CA THR A 122 -9.37 2.16 16.89
C THR A 122 -8.69 2.23 15.52
N LEU A 123 -8.86 1.20 14.69
CA LEU A 123 -8.57 1.25 13.26
C LEU A 123 -9.68 2.00 12.52
N LEU A 124 -9.33 2.62 11.39
CA LEU A 124 -10.32 3.28 10.52
C LEU A 124 -11.02 2.22 9.65
N PRO A 125 -12.36 2.31 9.44
CA PRO A 125 -13.04 1.50 8.45
C PRO A 125 -12.41 1.67 7.07
N PHE A 126 -12.14 0.57 6.37
CA PHE A 126 -11.47 0.62 5.08
C PHE A 126 -12.42 1.10 3.98
N GLU A 127 -12.12 2.26 3.40
CA GLU A 127 -12.92 2.92 2.36
C GLU A 127 -12.24 2.80 0.98
N PRO A 128 -12.37 1.65 0.27
CA PRO A 128 -11.59 1.38 -0.94
C PRO A 128 -11.84 2.36 -2.07
N ARG A 129 -13.03 2.98 -2.14
CA ARG A 129 -13.38 4.00 -3.14
C ARG A 129 -12.67 5.34 -2.90
N LYS A 130 -12.49 5.71 -1.65
CA LYS A 130 -11.76 6.93 -1.28
C LYS A 130 -10.25 6.69 -1.40
N PHE A 131 -9.79 5.49 -1.02
CA PHE A 131 -8.38 5.11 -1.13
C PHE A 131 -7.91 5.00 -2.59
N SER A 132 -8.66 4.31 -3.45
CA SER A 132 -8.36 4.20 -4.88
C SER A 132 -8.29 5.58 -5.54
N LYS A 133 -9.22 6.47 -5.18
CA LYS A 133 -9.26 7.85 -5.68
C LYS A 133 -8.09 8.71 -5.16
N HIS A 134 -7.77 8.63 -3.88
CA HIS A 134 -6.62 9.32 -3.29
C HIS A 134 -5.29 8.86 -3.94
N LEU A 135 -5.08 7.53 -4.07
CA LEU A 135 -3.89 6.99 -4.73
C LEU A 135 -3.81 7.37 -6.22
N SER A 136 -4.93 7.69 -6.88
CA SER A 136 -4.92 8.19 -8.26
C SER A 136 -4.20 9.54 -8.41
N GLN A 137 -4.09 10.31 -7.31
CA GLN A 137 -3.36 11.58 -7.23
C GLN A 137 -2.05 11.45 -6.45
N ASN A 138 -1.99 10.49 -5.51
CA ASN A 138 -0.86 10.22 -4.62
C ASN A 138 -0.39 8.76 -4.76
N PRO A 139 0.25 8.38 -5.89
CA PRO A 139 0.42 6.97 -6.25
C PRO A 139 1.40 6.20 -5.37
N LEU A 140 1.16 4.89 -5.25
CA LEU A 140 1.88 3.94 -4.40
C LEU A 140 2.80 3.00 -5.20
N LEU A 141 4.04 2.83 -4.75
CA LEU A 141 4.98 1.81 -5.25
C LEU A 141 5.25 0.74 -4.18
N LEU A 142 5.03 -0.51 -4.54
CA LEU A 142 5.40 -1.69 -3.76
C LEU A 142 6.68 -2.31 -4.36
N VAL A 143 7.71 -2.55 -3.55
CA VAL A 143 8.97 -3.15 -4.01
C VAL A 143 9.44 -4.26 -3.07
N GLY A 144 9.71 -5.44 -3.60
CA GLY A 144 10.25 -6.53 -2.80
C GLY A 144 10.10 -7.90 -3.46
N ASP A 145 10.05 -8.93 -2.63
CA ASP A 145 9.86 -10.33 -3.00
C ASP A 145 8.39 -10.72 -3.26
N SER A 146 8.12 -12.03 -3.40
CA SER A 146 6.78 -12.57 -3.64
C SER A 146 5.79 -12.35 -2.49
N ILE A 147 6.23 -12.02 -1.28
CA ILE A 147 5.32 -11.63 -0.18
C ILE A 147 4.86 -10.17 -0.37
N THR A 148 5.67 -9.36 -1.08
CA THR A 148 5.26 -8.03 -1.54
C THR A 148 4.36 -8.09 -2.78
N GLN A 149 4.58 -9.07 -3.67
CA GLN A 149 3.64 -9.40 -4.74
C GLN A 149 2.26 -9.78 -4.19
N LEU A 150 2.22 -10.61 -3.14
CA LEU A 150 0.98 -11.02 -2.47
C LEU A 150 0.21 -9.81 -1.91
N MET A 151 0.91 -8.81 -1.37
CA MET A 151 0.30 -7.55 -0.93
C MET A 151 -0.27 -6.72 -2.10
N TYR A 152 0.40 -6.70 -3.25
CA TYR A 152 -0.12 -6.08 -4.48
C TYR A 152 -1.38 -6.78 -5.00
N GLU A 153 -1.40 -8.12 -5.00
CA GLU A 153 -2.54 -8.93 -5.44
C GLU A 153 -3.78 -8.71 -4.56
N SER A 154 -3.59 -8.64 -3.24
CA SER A 154 -4.62 -8.22 -2.27
C SER A 154 -5.10 -6.79 -2.53
N MET A 155 -4.17 -5.83 -2.73
CA MET A 155 -4.50 -4.42 -2.99
C MET A 155 -5.38 -4.28 -4.23
N TRP A 156 -5.09 -5.04 -5.29
CA TRP A 156 -5.95 -5.10 -6.47
C TRP A 156 -7.34 -5.63 -6.12
N CYS A 157 -7.44 -6.78 -5.46
CA CYS A 157 -8.75 -7.35 -5.14
C CYS A 157 -9.62 -6.39 -4.32
N LEU A 158 -9.05 -5.74 -3.31
CA LEU A 158 -9.71 -4.75 -2.46
C LEU A 158 -10.11 -3.45 -3.17
N THR A 159 -9.53 -3.11 -4.33
CA THR A 159 -9.74 -1.83 -5.04
C THR A 159 -10.19 -1.97 -6.51
N GLY A 160 -10.32 -3.20 -7.01
CA GLY A 160 -10.55 -3.52 -8.43
C GLY A 160 -11.86 -3.02 -9.03
N GLN A 161 -12.76 -2.50 -8.18
CA GLN A 161 -13.98 -1.80 -8.57
C GLN A 161 -13.69 -0.43 -9.24
N ASP A 162 -12.51 0.16 -8.96
CA ASP A 162 -12.08 1.49 -9.41
C ASP A 162 -10.70 1.46 -10.08
N LEU A 163 -9.82 0.54 -9.64
CA LEU A 163 -8.55 0.28 -10.28
C LEU A 163 -8.68 -0.82 -11.33
N THR A 164 -7.89 -0.73 -12.41
CA THR A 164 -7.79 -1.74 -13.46
C THR A 164 -6.33 -1.97 -13.83
N ALA A 165 -6.01 -3.10 -14.46
CA ALA A 165 -4.67 -3.33 -15.00
C ALA A 165 -4.33 -2.26 -16.06
N GLN A 166 -3.16 -1.63 -15.93
CA GLN A 166 -2.66 -0.70 -16.94
C GLN A 166 -2.14 -1.51 -18.15
N SER A 167 -2.75 -1.29 -19.31
CA SER A 167 -2.45 -2.01 -20.56
C SER A 167 -1.51 -1.26 -21.50
N LYS A 168 -1.19 0.00 -21.18
CA LYS A 168 -0.23 0.84 -21.90
C LYS A 168 1.15 0.72 -21.26
N ASP A 169 2.20 0.91 -22.05
CA ASP A 169 3.52 1.18 -21.50
C ASP A 169 3.49 2.52 -20.73
N THR A 170 4.28 2.57 -19.66
CA THR A 170 4.43 3.69 -18.74
C THR A 170 5.91 3.96 -18.41
N GLY A 171 6.83 3.16 -18.96
CA GLY A 171 8.24 3.15 -18.58
C GLY A 171 8.52 2.71 -17.14
N LEU A 172 7.59 2.06 -16.42
CA LEU A 172 7.86 1.57 -15.06
C LEU A 172 8.95 0.49 -15.02
N ASN A 173 9.09 -0.28 -16.10
CA ASN A 173 10.21 -1.20 -16.34
C ASN A 173 11.57 -0.50 -16.58
N GLY A 174 11.62 0.84 -16.61
CA GLY A 174 12.84 1.60 -16.88
C GLY A 174 13.40 1.41 -18.29
N GLY A 175 12.59 0.91 -19.24
CA GLY A 175 13.00 0.56 -20.60
C GLY A 175 13.54 -0.86 -20.80
N ASP A 176 13.52 -1.71 -19.76
CA ASP A 176 13.91 -3.12 -19.84
C ASP A 176 12.70 -3.98 -20.28
N THR A 177 12.73 -4.57 -21.48
CA THR A 177 11.61 -5.39 -21.99
C THR A 177 11.50 -6.77 -21.36
N GLU A 178 12.55 -7.24 -20.68
CA GLU A 178 12.55 -8.53 -19.96
C GLU A 178 12.09 -8.35 -18.49
N MET A 179 12.01 -7.10 -18.02
CA MET A 179 11.47 -6.75 -16.72
C MET A 179 9.94 -6.67 -16.74
N TRP A 180 9.29 -7.61 -16.04
CA TRP A 180 7.88 -7.46 -15.69
C TRP A 180 7.71 -6.47 -14.53
N ALA A 181 6.68 -5.63 -14.62
CA ALA A 181 6.23 -4.75 -13.56
C ALA A 181 4.69 -4.74 -13.55
N SER A 182 4.08 -5.07 -12.42
CA SER A 182 2.61 -5.10 -12.30
C SER A 182 2.08 -3.70 -12.01
N GLN A 183 1.01 -3.30 -12.68
CA GLN A 183 0.55 -1.92 -12.68
C GLN A 183 -0.97 -1.83 -12.66
N LEU A 184 -1.48 -1.10 -11.67
CA LEU A 184 -2.87 -0.66 -11.60
C LEU A 184 -2.98 0.82 -11.93
N VAL A 185 -4.04 1.20 -12.63
CA VAL A 185 -4.43 2.58 -12.91
C VAL A 185 -5.90 2.79 -12.52
N HIS A 186 -6.23 3.92 -11.90
CA HIS A 186 -7.61 4.30 -11.64
C HIS A 186 -8.37 4.53 -12.95
N ARG A 187 -9.62 4.07 -13.05
CA ARG A 187 -10.39 4.08 -14.32
C ARG A 187 -10.47 5.46 -14.97
N ASP A 188 -10.69 6.54 -14.21
CA ASP A 188 -10.64 7.94 -14.66
C ASP A 188 -9.34 8.35 -15.40
N LEU A 189 -8.23 7.64 -15.13
CA LEU A 189 -6.90 7.92 -15.64
C LEU A 189 -6.41 6.87 -16.65
N ALA A 190 -7.14 5.77 -16.86
CA ALA A 190 -6.71 4.64 -17.71
C ALA A 190 -6.46 5.05 -19.17
N ASP A 191 -7.15 6.11 -19.65
CA ASP A 191 -6.91 6.62 -20.99
C ASP A 191 -5.67 7.51 -21.14
N GLN A 192 -5.13 8.03 -20.03
CA GLN A 192 -4.00 8.96 -20.03
C GLN A 192 -2.65 8.21 -20.10
N PRO A 193 -1.62 8.78 -20.75
CA PRO A 193 -0.29 8.17 -20.82
C PRO A 193 0.44 8.22 -19.47
N ASP A 194 1.36 7.26 -19.27
CA ASP A 194 2.30 7.16 -18.13
C ASP A 194 1.68 7.05 -16.72
N GLN A 195 0.35 6.98 -16.62
CA GLN A 195 -0.36 6.93 -15.34
C GLN A 195 -0.28 5.55 -14.68
N VAL A 196 0.12 5.56 -13.42
CA VAL A 196 0.16 4.40 -12.51
C VAL A 196 -0.39 4.87 -11.17
N THR A 197 -1.35 4.13 -10.62
CA THR A 197 -1.97 4.39 -9.31
C THR A 197 -1.36 3.49 -8.23
N VAL A 198 -1.14 2.20 -8.55
CA VAL A 198 -0.34 1.29 -7.74
C VAL A 198 0.61 0.53 -8.66
N GLY A 199 1.91 0.61 -8.40
CA GLY A 199 2.94 -0.19 -9.10
C GLY A 199 3.52 -1.25 -8.17
N PHE A 200 3.88 -2.41 -8.73
CA PHE A 200 4.72 -3.40 -8.07
C PHE A 200 5.94 -3.76 -8.93
N ILE A 201 7.12 -3.75 -8.31
CA ILE A 201 8.38 -4.20 -8.91
C ILE A 201 9.00 -5.29 -8.04
N ARG A 202 9.28 -6.46 -8.64
CA ARG A 202 9.93 -7.56 -7.93
C ARG A 202 11.45 -7.33 -7.81
N SER A 203 11.92 -7.03 -6.61
CA SER A 203 13.34 -6.91 -6.29
C SER A 203 13.63 -7.67 -4.99
N ASP A 204 13.84 -8.99 -5.13
CA ASP A 204 13.91 -9.94 -4.01
C ASP A 204 14.93 -9.58 -2.92
N TYR A 205 15.94 -8.76 -3.25
CA TYR A 205 17.00 -8.32 -2.34
C TYR A 205 17.06 -6.79 -2.12
N LEU A 206 16.27 -5.99 -2.86
CA LEU A 206 16.31 -4.52 -2.97
C LEU A 206 17.64 -3.87 -3.42
N VAL A 207 18.77 -4.56 -3.26
CA VAL A 207 20.13 -4.16 -3.67
C VAL A 207 20.80 -5.29 -4.45
N LYS A 208 21.86 -4.99 -5.21
CA LYS A 208 22.71 -6.02 -5.82
C LYS A 208 23.55 -6.69 -4.75
N LEU A 209 23.64 -8.02 -4.78
CA LEU A 209 24.41 -8.78 -3.80
C LEU A 209 25.94 -8.69 -4.01
N ASP A 210 26.40 -8.09 -5.11
CA ASP A 210 27.81 -7.92 -5.47
C ASP A 210 28.53 -6.85 -4.66
N ASP A 211 27.90 -5.67 -4.54
CA ASP A 211 28.49 -4.47 -3.95
C ASP A 211 27.54 -3.75 -2.97
N PHE A 212 26.31 -4.26 -2.81
CA PHE A 212 25.19 -3.61 -2.13
C PHE A 212 24.78 -2.25 -2.75
N SER A 213 25.03 -2.06 -4.05
CA SER A 213 24.47 -0.92 -4.78
C SER A 213 22.97 -1.09 -5.03
N PRO A 214 22.18 0.00 -5.07
CA PRO A 214 20.76 -0.10 -5.42
C PRO A 214 20.57 -0.55 -6.88
N VAL A 215 19.57 -1.38 -7.14
CA VAL A 215 19.34 -1.96 -8.47
C VAL A 215 18.79 -0.92 -9.45
N LYS A 216 19.49 -0.73 -10.57
CA LYS A 216 19.26 0.35 -11.56
C LYS A 216 19.16 -0.20 -12.98
N PRO A 217 18.35 0.43 -13.88
CA PRO A 217 18.25 0.04 -15.28
C PRO A 217 19.63 -0.05 -15.95
N ASN A 218 19.78 -1.00 -16.88
CA ASN A 218 21.05 -1.34 -17.55
C ASN A 218 22.20 -1.77 -16.62
N GLY A 219 21.98 -1.88 -15.31
CA GLY A 219 22.98 -2.30 -14.33
C GLY A 219 23.05 -3.81 -14.07
N GLY A 220 22.14 -4.58 -14.64
CA GLY A 220 21.91 -5.99 -14.31
C GLY A 220 21.30 -6.21 -12.93
N GLN A 221 20.66 -7.38 -12.74
CA GLN A 221 20.09 -7.80 -11.45
C GLN A 221 21.16 -8.03 -10.35
N GLY A 222 22.41 -8.26 -10.79
CA GLY A 222 23.51 -8.71 -9.94
C GLY A 222 23.47 -10.23 -9.72
N TYR A 223 24.27 -10.70 -8.78
CA TYR A 223 24.23 -12.07 -8.27
C TYR A 223 22.93 -12.35 -7.49
N LEU A 224 22.38 -13.55 -7.67
CA LEU A 224 21.19 -14.05 -6.99
C LEU A 224 21.55 -15.33 -6.22
N ILE A 225 20.98 -15.51 -5.03
CA ILE A 225 20.99 -16.81 -4.34
C ILE A 225 19.76 -17.60 -4.80
N GLY A 226 19.98 -18.78 -5.38
CA GLY A 226 18.90 -19.66 -5.84
C GLY A 226 18.10 -19.08 -7.02
N VAL A 227 16.77 -19.30 -6.99
CA VAL A 227 15.82 -18.84 -8.01
C VAL A 227 15.04 -17.65 -7.47
N GLY A 228 14.97 -16.57 -8.25
CA GLY A 228 14.32 -15.32 -7.89
C GLY A 228 14.51 -14.27 -8.99
N ASN A 229 14.10 -13.04 -8.71
CA ASN A 229 14.34 -11.88 -9.57
C ASN A 229 14.71 -10.64 -8.74
N ASN A 230 15.72 -9.91 -9.17
CA ASN A 230 16.14 -8.66 -8.57
C ASN A 230 16.10 -7.54 -9.60
N PHE A 231 14.90 -7.14 -10.03
CA PHE A 231 14.74 -6.12 -11.08
C PHE A 231 15.15 -4.72 -10.61
N PRO A 232 15.56 -3.84 -11.54
CA PRO A 232 15.80 -2.44 -11.21
C PRO A 232 14.50 -1.75 -10.76
N TRP A 233 14.60 -0.85 -9.79
CA TRP A 233 13.43 -0.19 -9.23
C TRP A 233 13.67 1.27 -8.82
N VAL A 234 14.92 1.66 -8.53
CA VAL A 234 15.18 3.00 -7.95
C VAL A 234 14.96 4.16 -8.93
N HIS A 235 14.80 3.88 -10.23
CA HIS A 235 14.37 4.85 -11.24
C HIS A 235 12.88 5.23 -11.08
N ALA A 236 12.07 4.38 -10.46
CA ALA A 236 10.65 4.63 -10.23
C ALA A 236 10.41 5.62 -9.07
N ILE A 237 11.34 5.73 -8.11
CA ILE A 237 11.15 6.44 -6.83
C ILE A 237 10.51 7.83 -6.99
N SER A 238 10.99 8.65 -7.92
CA SER A 238 10.49 10.04 -8.09
C SER A 238 9.10 10.16 -8.73
N ARG A 239 8.43 9.04 -9.04
CA ARG A 239 7.08 9.01 -9.62
C ARG A 239 5.97 8.76 -8.59
N PHE A 240 6.30 8.30 -7.39
CA PHE A 240 5.35 7.79 -6.42
C PHE A 240 5.37 8.59 -5.12
N LYS A 241 4.20 8.97 -4.61
CA LYS A 241 4.05 9.69 -3.33
C LYS A 241 4.37 8.78 -2.14
N TYR A 242 3.93 7.53 -2.25
CA TYR A 242 4.06 6.50 -1.23
C TYR A 242 4.89 5.34 -1.76
N ILE A 243 5.79 4.83 -0.93
CA ILE A 243 6.65 3.70 -1.27
C ILE A 243 6.62 2.71 -0.11
N MET A 244 6.42 1.43 -0.38
CA MET A 244 6.61 0.37 0.61
C MET A 244 7.65 -0.63 0.09
N ILE A 245 8.69 -0.87 0.89
CA ILE A 245 9.76 -1.81 0.55
C ILE A 245 9.82 -2.97 1.54
N ASN A 246 10.20 -4.14 1.06
CA ASN A 246 10.44 -5.32 1.89
C ASN A 246 11.41 -6.30 1.21
N THR A 247 12.13 -7.07 2.02
CA THR A 247 12.96 -8.18 1.57
C THR A 247 13.32 -9.05 2.78
N GLY A 248 13.22 -10.37 2.64
CA GLY A 248 13.61 -11.29 3.71
C GLY A 248 13.80 -12.73 3.23
N PRO A 249 12.75 -13.43 2.76
CA PRO A 249 12.79 -14.88 2.50
C PRO A 249 13.81 -15.40 1.49
N HIS A 250 14.44 -14.54 0.68
CA HIS A 250 15.52 -14.92 -0.25
C HIS A 250 16.94 -14.79 0.35
N TRP A 251 17.09 -14.17 1.53
CA TRP A 251 18.40 -13.96 2.17
C TRP A 251 18.84 -15.20 2.96
N HIS A 252 19.73 -15.99 2.36
CA HIS A 252 20.28 -17.21 2.96
C HIS A 252 21.81 -17.15 3.14
N PRO A 253 22.42 -17.99 4.00
CA PRO A 253 23.87 -18.03 4.18
C PRO A 253 24.61 -18.53 2.94
N ASP A 254 25.60 -17.75 2.46
CA ASP A 254 26.42 -18.10 1.30
C ASP A 254 27.88 -17.62 1.42
N LEU A 255 28.79 -18.17 0.58
CA LEU A 255 30.20 -17.75 0.47
C LEU A 255 30.37 -16.24 0.29
N LYS A 256 29.38 -15.57 -0.32
CA LYS A 256 29.43 -14.13 -0.55
C LYS A 256 29.43 -13.29 0.73
N TRP A 257 28.91 -13.83 1.83
CA TRP A 257 28.88 -13.17 3.14
C TRP A 257 30.13 -13.47 3.96
N GLY A 258 30.70 -14.66 3.77
CA GLY A 258 31.97 -15.07 4.32
C GLY A 258 32.24 -16.56 4.12
N PRO A 259 33.43 -17.04 4.53
CA PRO A 259 33.86 -18.42 4.29
C PRO A 259 33.12 -19.46 5.14
N ASN A 260 32.39 -19.07 6.19
CA ASN A 260 31.72 -20.01 7.10
C ASN A 260 30.31 -20.38 6.62
N LYS A 261 29.70 -19.59 5.73
CA LYS A 261 28.28 -19.70 5.35
C LYS A 261 27.35 -19.71 6.56
N ASP A 262 27.59 -18.82 7.52
CA ASP A 262 26.80 -18.79 8.77
C ASP A 262 25.79 -17.62 8.84
N ARG A 263 24.83 -17.75 9.76
CA ARG A 263 23.79 -16.75 10.02
C ARG A 263 24.33 -15.40 10.55
N LYS A 264 25.55 -15.36 11.08
CA LYS A 264 26.23 -14.17 11.62
C LYS A 264 26.97 -13.42 10.52
N GLU A 265 27.46 -14.10 9.49
CA GLU A 265 27.93 -13.52 8.23
C GLU A 265 26.74 -12.95 7.44
N LEU A 266 25.65 -13.71 7.33
CA LEU A 266 24.39 -13.27 6.72
C LEU A 266 23.83 -11.98 7.33
N LEU A 267 23.71 -11.89 8.66
CA LEU A 267 23.20 -10.68 9.33
C LEU A 267 24.07 -9.44 9.05
N LYS A 268 25.39 -9.59 9.01
CA LYS A 268 26.30 -8.48 8.67
C LYS A 268 26.17 -8.06 7.20
N ALA A 269 25.95 -9.01 6.30
CA ALA A 269 25.70 -8.73 4.89
C ALA A 269 24.38 -7.96 4.72
N PHE A 270 23.31 -8.41 5.38
CA PHE A 270 22.01 -7.75 5.39
C PHE A 270 22.11 -6.33 5.99
N GLU A 271 22.70 -6.16 7.17
CA GLU A 271 22.91 -4.86 7.82
C GLU A 271 23.69 -3.89 6.93
N LYS A 272 24.81 -4.35 6.33
CA LYS A 272 25.60 -3.56 5.38
C LYS A 272 24.78 -3.17 4.15
N GLY A 273 23.98 -4.10 3.63
CA GLY A 273 23.10 -3.90 2.48
C GLY A 273 22.05 -2.82 2.73
N MET A 274 21.24 -3.01 3.78
CA MET A 274 20.17 -2.08 4.12
C MET A 274 20.70 -0.71 4.59
N THR A 275 21.90 -0.66 5.17
CA THR A 275 22.61 0.61 5.44
C THR A 275 22.95 1.38 4.16
N GLN A 276 23.42 0.71 3.09
CA GLN A 276 23.65 1.40 1.81
C GLN A 276 22.33 1.83 1.15
N LEU A 277 21.29 1.00 1.24
CA LEU A 277 19.98 1.31 0.68
C LEU A 277 19.34 2.51 1.38
N LEU A 278 19.28 2.54 2.72
CA LEU A 278 18.72 3.66 3.47
C LEU A 278 19.47 4.98 3.17
N LYS A 279 20.80 4.93 3.12
CA LYS A 279 21.65 6.06 2.71
C LYS A 279 21.34 6.55 1.29
N TYR A 280 21.01 5.66 0.37
CA TYR A 280 20.55 6.04 -0.97
C TYR A 280 19.15 6.66 -0.92
N LEU A 281 18.18 6.01 -0.28
CA LEU A 281 16.80 6.47 -0.18
C LEU A 281 16.72 7.87 0.45
N LYS A 282 17.40 8.10 1.58
CA LYS A 282 17.44 9.41 2.26
C LYS A 282 17.84 10.57 1.34
N LYS A 283 18.72 10.31 0.35
CA LYS A 283 19.20 11.28 -0.63
C LYS A 283 18.27 11.46 -1.84
N ASN A 284 17.46 10.46 -2.18
CA ASN A 284 16.67 10.43 -3.43
C ASN A 284 15.16 10.58 -3.21
N LEU A 285 14.67 10.45 -1.98
CA LEU A 285 13.31 10.88 -1.62
C LEU A 285 13.24 12.40 -1.50
N SER A 286 12.10 12.99 -1.88
CA SER A 286 11.70 14.36 -1.55
C SER A 286 11.34 14.50 -0.07
N THR A 287 10.97 15.70 0.39
CA THR A 287 10.49 15.94 1.76
C THR A 287 9.06 15.48 2.00
N ASP A 288 8.22 15.49 0.97
CA ASP A 288 6.79 15.22 1.04
C ASP A 288 6.41 13.75 0.76
N GLN A 289 7.35 12.95 0.27
CA GLN A 289 7.20 11.50 0.15
C GLN A 289 7.19 10.81 1.51
N ARG A 290 6.57 9.62 1.56
CA ARG A 290 6.62 8.72 2.73
C ARG A 290 6.99 7.30 2.28
N LEU A 291 7.90 6.68 3.01
CA LEU A 291 8.42 5.35 2.73
C LEU A 291 8.29 4.43 3.95
N TRP A 292 7.60 3.32 3.78
CA TRP A 292 7.45 2.27 4.79
C TRP A 292 8.38 1.09 4.50
N ILE A 293 9.00 0.55 5.53
CA ILE A 293 9.66 -0.75 5.49
C ILE A 293 8.70 -1.75 6.13
N ARG A 294 8.08 -2.61 5.32
CA ARG A 294 7.17 -3.65 5.81
C ARG A 294 7.99 -4.77 6.46
N SER A 295 7.55 -5.23 7.63
CA SER A 295 8.14 -6.39 8.30
C SER A 295 7.91 -7.69 7.50
N SER A 296 8.60 -8.77 7.87
CA SER A 296 8.55 -10.04 7.15
C SER A 296 7.92 -11.13 8.03
N PRO A 297 6.61 -11.40 7.90
CA PRO A 297 5.99 -12.55 8.56
C PRO A 297 6.68 -13.85 8.14
N TYR A 298 6.83 -14.78 9.09
CA TYR A 298 7.46 -16.07 8.84
C TYR A 298 6.49 -17.13 8.35
N GLY A 299 7.03 -18.14 7.68
CA GLY A 299 6.30 -19.36 7.38
C GLY A 299 6.16 -20.28 8.58
N HIS A 300 5.13 -21.13 8.59
CA HIS A 300 4.88 -22.10 9.64
C HIS A 300 5.23 -23.52 9.19
N ALA A 301 6.18 -24.17 9.85
CA ALA A 301 6.51 -25.56 9.55
C ALA A 301 5.29 -26.48 9.80
N GLN A 302 5.04 -27.42 8.87
CA GLN A 302 3.88 -28.32 8.90
C GLN A 302 2.56 -27.54 9.05
N CYS A 303 2.32 -26.57 8.15
CA CYS A 303 1.18 -25.66 8.27
C CYS A 303 -0.20 -26.33 8.14
N SER A 304 -0.29 -27.59 7.70
CA SER A 304 -1.55 -28.36 7.73
C SER A 304 -2.12 -28.59 9.14
N GLN A 305 -1.32 -28.44 10.20
CA GLN A 305 -1.78 -28.63 11.58
C GLN A 305 -2.66 -27.48 12.11
N TYR A 306 -2.61 -26.30 11.50
CA TYR A 306 -3.34 -25.11 11.97
C TYR A 306 -4.68 -24.99 11.26
N THR A 307 -5.75 -24.83 12.04
CA THR A 307 -7.14 -24.66 11.56
C THR A 307 -7.81 -23.39 12.08
N ALA A 308 -7.07 -22.60 12.85
CA ALA A 308 -7.43 -21.33 13.47
C ALA A 308 -6.14 -20.54 13.75
N PRO A 309 -6.23 -19.23 14.05
CA PRO A 309 -5.10 -18.45 14.54
C PRO A 309 -4.57 -18.99 15.87
N ASP A 310 -3.25 -18.96 16.04
CA ASP A 310 -2.59 -19.21 17.32
C ASP A 310 -2.78 -18.03 18.28
N VAL A 311 -2.86 -18.32 19.58
CA VAL A 311 -2.75 -17.31 20.65
C VAL A 311 -1.28 -17.01 20.97
N VAL A 312 -0.40 -18.01 20.83
CA VAL A 312 1.06 -17.89 20.97
C VAL A 312 1.68 -18.69 19.82
N PRO A 313 2.31 -18.04 18.84
CA PRO A 313 2.66 -18.70 17.59
C PRO A 313 3.93 -19.52 17.71
N VAL A 314 3.97 -20.65 17.02
CA VAL A 314 5.17 -21.51 16.95
C VAL A 314 6.22 -20.84 16.06
N LYS A 315 7.16 -20.12 16.69
CA LYS A 315 8.29 -19.50 15.98
C LYS A 315 9.16 -20.56 15.26
N PRO A 316 9.62 -20.30 14.03
CA PRO A 316 10.55 -21.18 13.32
C PRO A 316 11.81 -21.47 14.14
N THR A 317 12.28 -22.71 14.11
CA THR A 317 13.48 -23.13 14.85
C THR A 317 14.79 -22.97 14.05
N GLY A 318 14.68 -22.66 12.77
CA GLY A 318 15.80 -22.60 11.82
C GLY A 318 16.39 -23.98 11.49
N LYS A 319 15.56 -25.02 11.44
CA LYS A 319 15.92 -26.37 10.97
C LYS A 319 15.83 -26.46 9.44
N GLU A 320 16.34 -27.57 8.90
CA GLU A 320 16.09 -27.97 7.53
C GLU A 320 14.58 -28.05 7.25
N GLY A 321 14.13 -27.50 6.11
CA GLY A 321 12.71 -27.32 5.78
C GLY A 321 12.07 -26.02 6.29
N GLU A 322 12.75 -25.22 7.13
CA GLU A 322 12.24 -23.93 7.63
C GLU A 322 12.87 -22.70 6.93
N TYR A 323 13.58 -22.90 5.81
CA TYR A 323 14.05 -21.87 4.86
C TYR A 323 14.65 -20.56 5.47
N GLU A 324 15.39 -20.67 6.58
CA GLU A 324 15.93 -19.53 7.35
C GLU A 324 14.86 -18.55 7.90
N TRP A 325 13.61 -18.97 8.03
CA TRP A 325 12.52 -18.12 8.54
C TRP A 325 12.75 -17.60 9.97
N ASP A 326 13.59 -18.25 10.77
CA ASP A 326 14.02 -17.74 12.09
C ASP A 326 14.82 -16.42 11.97
N MET A 327 15.35 -16.09 10.79
CA MET A 327 16.14 -14.89 10.52
C MET A 327 15.28 -13.66 10.19
N LEU A 328 14.02 -13.83 9.79
CA LEU A 328 13.16 -12.73 9.33
C LEU A 328 12.93 -11.68 10.42
N GLU A 329 12.60 -12.11 11.64
CA GLU A 329 12.50 -11.22 12.81
C GLU A 329 13.83 -10.48 13.10
N LYS A 330 14.99 -11.10 12.79
CA LYS A 330 16.31 -10.48 12.99
C LYS A 330 16.61 -9.42 11.91
N PHE A 331 16.17 -9.65 10.67
CA PHE A 331 16.22 -8.67 9.58
C PHE A 331 15.30 -7.47 9.84
N ASP A 332 14.10 -7.73 10.35
CA ASP A 332 13.14 -6.71 10.78
C ASP A 332 13.71 -5.82 11.89
N HIS A 333 14.38 -6.40 12.89
CA HIS A 333 15.09 -5.64 13.93
C HIS A 333 16.25 -4.79 13.37
N ILE A 334 17.01 -5.28 12.38
CA ILE A 334 18.03 -4.48 11.69
C ILE A 334 17.39 -3.25 11.04
N TRP A 335 16.29 -3.44 10.30
CA TRP A 335 15.58 -2.34 9.68
C TRP A 335 15.05 -1.33 10.70
N LYS A 336 14.37 -1.79 11.75
CA LYS A 336 13.85 -0.93 12.83
C LYS A 336 14.98 -0.10 13.47
N ASN A 337 16.08 -0.74 13.86
CA ASN A 337 17.25 -0.06 14.44
C ASN A 337 17.86 1.00 13.50
N LEU A 338 17.88 0.74 12.17
CA LEU A 338 18.38 1.70 11.19
C LEU A 338 17.45 2.92 11.04
N ILE A 339 16.13 2.72 11.04
CA ILE A 339 15.12 3.78 10.91
C ILE A 339 15.10 4.66 12.16
N GLU A 340 15.04 4.06 13.36
CA GLU A 340 15.06 4.78 14.64
C GLU A 340 16.32 5.62 14.82
N LYS A 341 17.48 5.10 14.39
CA LYS A 341 18.77 5.79 14.45
C LYS A 341 18.89 6.94 13.44
N GLU A 342 18.24 6.82 12.28
CA GLU A 342 18.22 7.87 11.26
C GLU A 342 17.24 9.00 11.62
N ASN A 343 16.15 8.68 12.33
CA ASN A 343 15.15 9.62 12.87
C ASN A 343 14.65 10.65 11.83
N ASP A 344 14.46 10.18 10.59
CA ASP A 344 13.96 10.95 9.45
C ASP A 344 12.45 10.65 9.30
N GLU A 345 11.61 11.70 9.37
CA GLU A 345 10.15 11.57 9.44
C GLU A 345 9.52 10.84 8.25
N ARG A 346 10.24 10.74 7.13
CA ARG A 346 9.79 10.10 5.90
C ARG A 346 9.81 8.58 5.99
N PHE A 347 10.56 8.01 6.93
CA PHE A 347 10.75 6.57 7.08
C PHE A 347 9.94 6.03 8.25
N ARG A 348 9.19 4.94 8.03
CA ARG A 348 8.46 4.23 9.07
C ARG A 348 8.71 2.73 8.96
N PHE A 349 8.84 2.06 10.10
CA PHE A 349 8.73 0.61 10.15
C PHE A 349 7.24 0.24 10.19
N PHE A 350 6.81 -0.68 9.35
CA PHE A 350 5.41 -1.08 9.19
C PHE A 350 5.28 -2.55 9.62
N ASN A 351 5.03 -2.74 10.90
CA ASN A 351 5.03 -4.04 11.55
C ASN A 351 3.72 -4.79 11.25
N VAL A 352 3.81 -5.89 10.50
CA VAL A 352 2.69 -6.78 10.15
C VAL A 352 2.85 -8.18 10.77
N SER A 353 3.60 -8.29 11.85
CA SER A 353 3.87 -9.55 12.56
C SER A 353 2.64 -10.17 13.24
N MET A 354 1.48 -9.50 13.33
CA MET A 354 0.23 -10.19 13.73
C MET A 354 -0.21 -11.28 12.73
N ALA A 355 0.32 -11.27 11.50
CA ALA A 355 0.19 -12.37 10.55
C ALA A 355 0.99 -13.63 10.96
N ASN A 356 1.97 -13.51 11.86
CA ASN A 356 2.66 -14.67 12.45
C ASN A 356 1.76 -15.52 13.37
N LEU A 357 0.52 -15.07 13.64
CA LEU A 357 -0.49 -15.86 14.34
C LEU A 357 -1.32 -16.73 13.37
N ARG A 358 -1.11 -16.61 12.05
CA ARG A 358 -2.02 -17.12 11.01
C ARG A 358 -1.45 -18.31 10.24
N GLY A 359 -1.00 -19.33 10.97
CA GLY A 359 -0.58 -20.61 10.36
C GLY A 359 -1.69 -21.30 9.55
N ASP A 360 -2.95 -21.05 9.91
CA ASP A 360 -4.17 -21.51 9.22
C ASP A 360 -4.29 -20.95 7.79
N ALA A 361 -3.78 -19.73 7.59
CA ALA A 361 -4.00 -18.94 6.38
C ALA A 361 -3.04 -19.30 5.23
N HIS A 362 -2.14 -20.27 5.39
CA HIS A 362 -1.09 -20.53 4.40
C HIS A 362 -1.62 -20.98 3.02
N SER A 363 -0.89 -20.61 1.98
CA SER A 363 -1.30 -20.73 0.58
C SER A 363 -1.60 -22.17 0.21
N ARG A 364 -0.67 -23.11 0.45
CA ARG A 364 -0.89 -24.55 0.21
C ARG A 364 -0.34 -25.34 1.39
N PRO A 365 -1.19 -25.93 2.25
CA PRO A 365 -0.75 -26.75 3.36
C PRO A 365 0.38 -27.72 2.99
N ASP A 366 1.48 -27.64 3.73
CA ASP A 366 2.74 -28.40 3.61
C ASP A 366 3.49 -28.34 2.25
N SER A 367 2.99 -27.59 1.27
CA SER A 367 3.66 -27.34 -0.02
C SER A 367 4.09 -25.88 -0.21
N ASP A 368 3.40 -24.93 0.42
CA ASP A 368 3.70 -23.51 0.47
C ASP A 368 3.15 -22.97 1.80
N CYS A 369 3.96 -23.14 2.82
CA CYS A 369 3.74 -22.60 4.16
C CYS A 369 4.45 -21.25 4.35
N LEU A 370 4.58 -20.42 3.32
CA LEU A 370 5.11 -19.05 3.43
C LEU A 370 4.13 -18.01 2.90
N HIS A 371 3.64 -18.17 1.67
CA HIS A 371 2.56 -17.32 1.18
C HIS A 371 1.26 -17.66 1.92
N THR A 372 0.28 -16.77 1.89
CA THR A 372 -1.05 -16.98 2.47
C THR A 372 -2.13 -16.86 1.41
N CYS A 373 -3.32 -17.37 1.72
CA CYS A 373 -4.50 -17.24 0.89
C CYS A 373 -5.00 -15.79 0.84
N LEU A 374 -5.64 -15.46 -0.27
CA LEU A 374 -6.37 -14.22 -0.52
C LEU A 374 -7.84 -14.56 -0.83
N PRO A 375 -8.82 -13.96 -0.13
CA PRO A 375 -8.65 -13.05 1.01
C PRO A 375 -8.05 -13.74 2.24
N GLY A 376 -7.48 -12.93 3.14
CA GLY A 376 -6.70 -13.41 4.29
C GLY A 376 -5.91 -12.30 4.98
N PRO A 377 -4.92 -12.63 5.85
CA PRO A 377 -4.27 -11.66 6.74
C PRO A 377 -3.43 -10.58 6.05
N VAL A 378 -3.17 -10.73 4.74
CA VAL A 378 -2.52 -9.74 3.87
C VAL A 378 -3.43 -8.54 3.60
N ASP A 379 -4.74 -8.77 3.59
CA ASP A 379 -5.74 -7.72 3.32
C ASP A 379 -5.69 -6.66 4.41
N ASP A 380 -5.46 -7.09 5.64
CA ASP A 380 -5.27 -6.19 6.77
C ASP A 380 -4.02 -5.32 6.63
N TRP A 381 -2.96 -5.78 5.94
CA TRP A 381 -1.79 -4.93 5.66
C TRP A 381 -2.17 -3.77 4.75
N ASN A 382 -3.06 -4.00 3.78
CA ASN A 382 -3.57 -2.95 2.88
C ASN A 382 -4.56 -2.02 3.60
N LYS A 383 -5.41 -2.55 4.50
CA LYS A 383 -6.28 -1.74 5.38
C LYS A 383 -5.46 -0.85 6.33
N TYR A 384 -4.35 -1.36 6.89
CA TYR A 384 -3.46 -0.58 7.75
C TYR A 384 -2.65 0.46 6.97
N LEU A 385 -2.30 0.18 5.71
CA LEU A 385 -1.65 1.17 4.84
C LEU A 385 -2.61 2.32 4.49
N PHE A 386 -3.88 2.00 4.19
CA PHE A 386 -4.96 3.01 4.09
C PHE A 386 -5.11 3.82 5.38
N HIS A 387 -5.08 3.17 6.55
CA HIS A 387 -5.20 3.82 7.86
C HIS A 387 -4.08 4.85 8.08
N GLU A 388 -2.82 4.45 7.88
CA GLU A 388 -1.66 5.33 8.06
C GLU A 388 -1.63 6.47 7.02
N ILE A 389 -1.99 6.21 5.76
CA ILE A 389 -2.13 7.26 4.73
C ILE A 389 -3.24 8.24 5.09
N THR A 390 -4.40 7.76 5.52
CA THR A 390 -5.55 8.60 5.92
C THR A 390 -5.20 9.47 7.13
N LYS A 391 -4.51 8.92 8.13
CA LYS A 391 -3.97 9.69 9.26
C LYS A 391 -3.00 10.78 8.81
N LEU A 392 -2.02 10.44 7.97
CA LEU A 392 -1.07 11.43 7.43
C LEU A 392 -1.78 12.57 6.69
N VAL A 393 -2.90 12.30 6.01
CA VAL A 393 -3.72 13.32 5.32
C VAL A 393 -4.56 14.17 6.28
N ILE A 394 -4.98 13.63 7.42
CA ILE A 394 -5.74 14.36 8.45
C ILE A 394 -4.83 15.16 9.40
N GLU A 395 -3.57 14.73 9.56
CA GLU A 395 -2.55 15.36 10.43
C GLU A 395 -1.72 16.47 9.73
N GLN A 396 -2.00 16.78 8.45
CA GLN A 396 -1.37 17.84 7.64
C GLN A 396 -2.23 19.11 7.53
#